data_AF-A0A5C7EXZ5-F1
#
_entry.id   AF-A0A5C7EXZ5-F1
#
_cell.length_a   1.000
_cell.length_b   1.000
_cell.length_c   1.000
_cell.angle_alpha   90.00
_cell.angle_beta   90.00
_cell.angle_gamma   90.00
#
_symmetry.space_group_name_H-M   'P 1'
#
loop_
_entity.id
_entity.type
_entity.pdbx_description
1 polymer ?
#
loop_
_entity_poly.entity_id
_entity_poly.type
_entity_poly.pdbx_seq_one_letter_code
_entity_poly.pdbx_strand_id
1 'polypeptide(L)'
;MATTIKKILPYFLTSIFAVGLWWILTWTDNYAWNPVGKELLMLEIALISIFYYKTLFWLVIANVTVFTVRQLLRKHYKTTAISALLTISFYFFVGQVVDKKCAFHYYSVFHNQSVSEEYIDRPILEAGYQIGPIVTENIADKEMKYRRYAIGGLEKIGYKPATPTLIKILLDKSEIDVFRADAYEALTAFDTDETRKILTEFKNQATDSLDKKVVGLGEYFIDNK
;
A
#
# COMPACT_ATOMS: atom_id res chain seq x y z
N MET A 1 -15.82 43.57 -5.68
CA MET A 1 -14.56 42.79 -5.85
C MET A 1 -14.12 42.08 -4.56
N ALA A 2 -13.97 42.79 -3.43
CA ALA A 2 -13.55 42.21 -2.15
C ALA A 2 -14.47 41.08 -1.60
N THR A 3 -15.78 41.16 -1.84
CA THR A 3 -16.76 40.14 -1.38
C THR A 3 -16.68 38.82 -2.16
N THR A 4 -16.37 38.88 -3.46
CA THR A 4 -16.18 37.68 -4.31
C THR A 4 -14.89 36.96 -3.96
N ILE A 5 -13.81 37.72 -3.72
CA ILE A 5 -12.50 37.17 -3.31
C ILE A 5 -12.64 36.41 -1.99
N LYS A 6 -13.30 36.98 -0.97
CA LYS A 6 -13.57 36.29 0.31
C LYS A 6 -14.41 35.01 0.17
N LYS A 7 -15.24 34.91 -0.88
CA LYS A 7 -16.01 33.69 -1.15
C LYS A 7 -15.16 32.59 -1.78
N ILE A 8 -14.21 32.93 -2.66
CA ILE A 8 -13.42 31.95 -3.41
C ILE A 8 -12.15 31.53 -2.64
N LEU A 9 -11.58 32.43 -1.85
CA LEU A 9 -10.29 32.24 -1.18
C LEU A 9 -10.12 30.89 -0.44
N PRO A 10 -11.11 30.39 0.35
CA PRO A 10 -10.94 29.12 1.06
C PRO A 10 -10.72 27.92 0.12
N TYR A 11 -11.39 27.90 -1.03
CA TYR A 11 -11.26 26.82 -2.02
C TYR A 11 -9.90 26.88 -2.70
N PHE A 12 -9.44 28.08 -3.04
CA PHE A 12 -8.12 28.29 -3.65
C PHE A 12 -6.99 27.84 -2.71
N LEU A 13 -7.02 28.27 -1.44
CA LEU A 13 -6.04 27.86 -0.43
C LEU A 13 -6.03 26.34 -0.20
N THR A 14 -7.23 25.74 -0.10
CA THR A 14 -7.38 24.29 0.05
C THR A 14 -6.81 23.54 -1.15
N SER A 15 -6.99 24.08 -2.35
CA SER A 15 -6.48 23.47 -3.58
C SER A 15 -4.96 23.54 -3.65
N ILE A 16 -4.36 24.70 -3.32
CA ILE A 16 -2.90 24.84 -3.21
C ILE A 16 -2.34 23.84 -2.19
N PHE A 17 -2.98 23.73 -1.02
CA PHE A 17 -2.54 22.81 0.01
C PHE A 17 -2.60 21.35 -0.45
N ALA A 18 -3.70 20.93 -1.08
CA ALA A 18 -3.84 19.57 -1.59
C ALA A 18 -2.78 19.23 -2.66
N VAL A 19 -2.53 20.16 -3.59
CA VAL A 19 -1.49 20.00 -4.62
C VAL A 19 -0.09 19.92 -3.98
N GLY A 20 0.24 20.86 -3.08
CA GLY A 20 1.54 20.89 -2.41
C GLY A 20 1.80 19.66 -1.55
N LEU A 21 0.77 19.17 -0.83
CA LEU A 21 0.87 17.95 -0.04
C LEU A 21 1.22 16.74 -0.91
N TRP A 22 0.47 16.52 -2.00
CA TRP A 22 0.74 15.37 -2.88
C TRP A 22 2.05 15.51 -3.61
N TRP A 23 2.43 16.72 -4.01
CA TRP A 23 3.75 16.97 -4.60
C TRP A 23 4.88 16.51 -3.68
N ILE A 24 4.82 16.87 -2.40
CA ILE A 24 5.84 16.48 -1.41
C ILE A 24 5.84 14.97 -1.20
N LEU A 25 4.67 14.34 -1.12
CA LEU A 25 4.56 12.89 -0.89
C LEU A 25 5.07 12.05 -2.07
N THR A 26 4.87 12.53 -3.30
CA THR A 26 5.30 11.83 -4.52
C THR A 26 6.63 12.33 -5.07
N TRP A 27 7.42 13.03 -4.26
CA TRP A 27 8.72 13.49 -4.69
C TRP A 27 9.69 12.31 -4.82
N THR A 28 10.43 12.25 -5.92
CA THR A 28 11.40 11.19 -6.22
C THR A 28 12.41 10.95 -5.12
N ASP A 29 12.85 12.01 -4.42
CA ASP A 29 13.82 11.91 -3.32
C ASP A 29 13.32 11.07 -2.13
N ASN A 30 12.00 10.89 -2.00
CA ASN A 30 11.42 9.99 -0.99
C ASN A 30 11.67 8.50 -1.32
N TYR A 31 12.03 8.18 -2.57
CA TYR A 31 12.11 6.82 -3.11
C TYR A 31 13.41 6.51 -3.86
N ALA A 32 14.28 7.50 -4.09
CA ALA A 32 15.58 7.27 -4.72
C ALA A 32 16.64 8.21 -4.13
N TRP A 33 17.53 7.65 -3.30
CA TRP A 33 18.61 8.41 -2.67
C TRP A 33 19.90 8.43 -3.51
N ASN A 34 20.04 7.46 -4.41
CA ASN A 34 21.12 7.42 -5.38
C ASN A 34 20.58 6.92 -6.73
N PRO A 35 19.96 7.80 -7.53
CA PRO A 35 19.24 7.38 -8.72
C PRO A 35 20.19 7.08 -9.89
N VAL A 36 19.95 5.98 -10.62
CA VAL A 36 20.76 5.60 -11.78
C VAL A 36 19.88 5.15 -12.96
N GLY A 37 20.06 5.79 -14.12
CA GLY A 37 19.63 5.27 -15.42
C GLY A 37 18.12 5.00 -15.56
N LYS A 38 17.78 3.80 -16.09
CA LYS A 38 16.43 3.43 -16.50
C LYS A 38 15.44 3.29 -15.33
N GLU A 39 15.91 2.88 -14.15
CA GLU A 39 15.06 2.71 -12.97
C GLU A 39 14.49 4.07 -12.51
N LEU A 40 15.31 5.13 -12.53
CA LEU A 40 14.87 6.49 -12.20
C LEU A 40 13.71 6.95 -13.12
N LEU A 41 13.83 6.75 -14.43
CA LEU A 41 12.79 7.17 -15.38
C LEU A 41 11.45 6.45 -15.11
N MET A 42 11.50 5.14 -14.85
CA MET A 42 10.30 4.34 -14.53
C MET A 42 9.68 4.78 -13.20
N LEU A 43 10.53 5.09 -12.21
CA LEU A 43 10.12 5.61 -10.91
C LEU A 43 9.41 6.96 -11.05
N GLU A 44 9.99 7.90 -11.80
CA GLU A 44 9.41 9.23 -12.04
C GLU A 44 8.05 9.14 -12.73
N ILE A 45 7.91 8.33 -13.77
CA ILE A 45 6.63 8.12 -14.48
C ILE A 45 5.57 7.58 -13.51
N ALA A 46 5.93 6.64 -12.64
CA ALA A 46 5.02 6.07 -11.66
C ALA A 46 4.60 7.11 -10.61
N LEU A 47 5.54 7.87 -10.05
CA LEU A 47 5.28 8.92 -9.05
C LEU A 47 4.42 10.05 -9.62
N ILE A 48 4.70 10.50 -10.84
CA ILE A 48 3.89 11.50 -11.55
C ILE A 48 2.45 10.98 -11.73
N SER A 49 2.28 9.71 -12.07
CA SER A 49 0.95 9.11 -12.21
C SER A 49 0.19 9.09 -10.88
N ILE A 50 0.85 8.66 -9.80
CA ILE A 50 0.29 8.68 -8.43
C ILE A 50 -0.11 10.10 -8.04
N PHE A 51 0.78 11.07 -8.28
CA PHE A 51 0.56 12.48 -8.03
C PHE A 51 -0.74 12.96 -8.69
N TYR A 52 -0.92 12.72 -9.99
CA TYR A 52 -2.11 13.16 -10.69
C TYR A 52 -3.39 12.53 -10.16
N TYR A 53 -3.42 11.20 -9.99
CA TYR A 53 -4.61 10.51 -9.51
C TYR A 53 -5.02 10.96 -8.11
N LYS A 54 -4.06 11.00 -7.17
CA LYS A 54 -4.33 11.36 -5.78
C LYS A 54 -4.63 12.85 -5.64
N THR A 55 -3.91 13.73 -6.35
CA THR A 55 -4.18 15.17 -6.34
C THR A 55 -5.58 15.47 -6.84
N LEU A 56 -5.98 14.91 -7.99
CA LEU A 56 -7.32 15.16 -8.54
C LEU A 56 -8.42 14.68 -7.57
N PHE A 57 -8.26 13.49 -7.00
CA PHE A 57 -9.19 12.94 -6.02
C PHE A 57 -9.32 13.85 -4.78
N TRP A 58 -8.19 14.22 -4.18
CA TRP A 58 -8.17 15.03 -2.96
C TRP A 58 -8.58 16.48 -3.21
N LEU A 59 -8.36 17.03 -4.41
CA LEU A 59 -8.89 18.33 -4.79
C LEU A 59 -10.43 18.34 -4.73
N VAL A 60 -11.08 17.30 -5.25
CA VAL A 60 -12.54 17.19 -5.18
C VAL A 60 -13.00 17.05 -3.73
N ILE A 61 -12.44 16.08 -2.98
CA ILE A 61 -12.82 15.82 -1.59
C ILE A 61 -12.65 17.07 -0.72
N ALA A 62 -11.49 17.71 -0.78
CA ALA A 62 -11.17 18.84 0.10
C ALA A 62 -12.05 20.07 -0.22
N ASN A 63 -12.27 20.39 -1.50
CA ASN A 63 -13.13 21.50 -1.88
C ASN A 63 -14.61 21.25 -1.53
N VAL A 64 -15.13 20.02 -1.73
CA VAL A 64 -16.51 19.71 -1.32
C VAL A 64 -16.66 19.69 0.21
N THR A 65 -15.62 19.30 0.93
CA THR A 65 -15.60 19.38 2.40
C THR A 65 -15.66 20.83 2.88
N VAL A 66 -14.85 21.72 2.30
CA VAL A 66 -14.92 23.17 2.58
C VAL A 66 -16.31 23.73 2.27
N PHE A 67 -16.91 23.32 1.15
CA PHE A 67 -18.28 23.71 0.81
C PHE A 67 -19.27 23.26 1.90
N THR A 68 -19.21 21.98 2.29
CA THR A 68 -20.07 21.38 3.31
C THR A 68 -19.97 22.12 4.65
N VAL A 69 -18.75 22.38 5.13
CA VAL A 69 -18.49 23.12 6.37
C VAL A 69 -19.06 24.54 6.29
N ARG A 70 -18.90 25.23 5.15
CA ARG A 70 -19.46 26.58 4.98
C ARG A 70 -20.97 26.61 4.96
N GLN A 71 -21.62 25.61 4.36
CA GLN A 71 -23.08 25.49 4.42
C GLN A 71 -23.57 25.21 5.84
N LEU A 72 -22.83 24.39 6.59
CA LEU A 72 -23.13 24.11 7.99
C LEU A 72 -23.04 25.38 8.84
N LEU A 73 -21.98 26.18 8.68
CA LEU A 73 -21.81 27.46 9.37
C LEU A 73 -22.92 28.47 9.04
N ARG A 74 -23.54 28.36 7.86
CA ARG A 74 -24.71 29.15 7.45
C ARG A 74 -26.05 28.55 7.89
N LYS A 75 -26.02 27.45 8.65
CA LYS A 75 -27.20 26.72 9.13
C LYS A 75 -28.10 26.17 8.00
N HIS A 76 -27.54 25.91 6.83
CA HIS A 76 -28.25 25.27 5.72
C HIS A 76 -28.18 23.75 5.82
N TYR A 77 -28.81 23.17 6.85
CA TYR A 77 -28.64 21.76 7.20
C TYR A 77 -29.01 20.77 6.08
N LYS A 78 -30.03 21.08 5.26
CA LYS A 78 -30.43 20.21 4.14
C LYS A 78 -29.32 20.09 3.09
N THR A 79 -28.71 21.22 2.69
CA THR A 79 -27.63 21.21 1.69
C THR A 79 -26.36 20.59 2.26
N THR A 80 -26.06 20.85 3.54
CA THR A 80 -24.96 20.19 4.26
C THR A 80 -25.13 18.67 4.28
N ALA A 81 -26.31 18.16 4.62
CA ALA A 81 -26.55 16.72 4.68
C ALA A 81 -26.37 16.06 3.30
N ILE A 82 -26.93 16.68 2.25
CA ILE A 82 -26.79 16.20 0.87
C ILE A 82 -25.33 16.21 0.43
N SER A 83 -24.60 17.32 0.63
CA SER A 83 -23.21 17.42 0.21
C SER A 83 -22.32 16.45 0.98
N ALA A 84 -22.53 16.27 2.28
CA ALA A 84 -21.80 15.31 3.09
C ALA A 84 -22.02 13.87 2.60
N LEU A 85 -23.27 13.47 2.33
CA LEU A 85 -23.58 12.14 1.80
C LEU A 85 -22.93 11.90 0.43
N LEU A 86 -22.97 12.91 -0.46
CA LEU A 86 -22.31 12.83 -1.75
C LEU A 86 -20.79 12.74 -1.62
N THR A 87 -20.16 13.48 -0.70
CA THR A 87 -18.72 13.38 -0.43
C THR A 87 -18.34 12.00 0.08
N ILE A 88 -19.10 11.45 1.03
CA ILE A 88 -18.86 10.11 1.58
C ILE A 88 -18.99 9.06 0.47
N SER A 89 -20.06 9.12 -0.33
CA SER A 89 -20.25 8.23 -1.48
C SER A 89 -19.10 8.35 -2.48
N PHE A 90 -18.74 9.57 -2.88
CA PHE A 90 -17.62 9.81 -3.80
C PHE A 90 -16.31 9.26 -3.24
N TYR A 91 -16.02 9.50 -1.95
CA TYR A 91 -14.82 9.01 -1.29
C TYR A 91 -14.69 7.49 -1.39
N PHE A 92 -15.76 6.74 -1.07
CA PHE A 92 -15.70 5.28 -1.13
C PHE A 92 -15.65 4.74 -2.56
N PHE A 93 -16.52 5.20 -3.46
CA PHE A 93 -16.58 4.66 -4.83
C PHE A 93 -15.39 5.10 -5.68
N VAL A 94 -15.10 6.39 -5.72
CA VAL A 94 -14.00 6.92 -6.55
C VAL A 94 -12.65 6.64 -5.90
N GLY A 95 -12.57 6.65 -4.56
CA GLY A 95 -11.35 6.29 -3.84
C GLY A 95 -10.89 4.87 -4.19
N GLN A 96 -11.80 3.88 -4.18
CA GLN A 96 -11.46 2.52 -4.61
C GLN A 96 -10.95 2.44 -6.04
N VAL A 97 -11.53 3.22 -6.97
CA VAL A 97 -11.07 3.26 -8.37
C VAL A 97 -9.67 3.88 -8.46
N VAL A 98 -9.45 4.99 -7.76
CA VAL A 98 -8.16 5.68 -7.70
C VAL A 98 -7.09 4.77 -7.10
N ASP A 99 -7.37 4.11 -5.98
CA ASP A 99 -6.43 3.21 -5.31
C ASP A 99 -6.05 2.02 -6.19
N LYS A 100 -7.02 1.43 -6.91
CA LYS A 100 -6.74 0.38 -7.90
C LYS A 100 -5.86 0.86 -9.05
N LYS A 101 -6.06 2.10 -9.54
CA LYS A 101 -5.20 2.68 -10.58
C LYS A 101 -3.80 2.97 -10.06
N CYS A 102 -3.70 3.47 -8.82
CA CYS A 102 -2.42 3.74 -8.17
C CYS A 102 -1.64 2.46 -7.81
N ALA A 103 -2.31 1.34 -7.52
CA ALA A 103 -1.67 0.09 -7.11
C ALA A 103 -0.55 -0.36 -8.08
N PHE A 104 -0.80 -0.32 -9.38
CA PHE A 104 0.21 -0.65 -10.39
C PHE A 104 1.40 0.31 -10.35
N HIS A 105 1.15 1.60 -10.18
CA HIS A 105 2.21 2.60 -10.09
C HIS A 105 3.01 2.45 -8.79
N TYR A 106 2.38 2.16 -7.66
CA TYR A 106 3.09 1.87 -6.42
C TYR A 106 3.93 0.59 -6.52
N TYR A 107 3.47 -0.43 -7.24
CA TYR A 107 4.30 -1.59 -7.55
C TYR A 107 5.52 -1.22 -8.41
N SER A 108 5.33 -0.34 -9.40
CA SER A 108 6.44 0.21 -10.18
C SER A 108 7.43 1.00 -9.30
N VAL A 109 6.94 1.80 -8.35
CA VAL A 109 7.81 2.48 -7.35
C VAL A 109 8.58 1.45 -6.53
N PHE A 110 7.90 0.44 -5.98
CA PHE A 110 8.51 -0.64 -5.20
C PHE A 110 9.66 -1.33 -5.94
N HIS A 111 9.51 -1.59 -7.23
CA HIS A 111 10.51 -2.29 -8.02
C HIS A 111 11.72 -1.40 -8.41
N ASN A 112 11.49 -0.09 -8.62
CA ASN A 112 12.49 0.84 -9.16
C ASN A 112 13.09 1.80 -8.13
N GLN A 113 12.69 1.72 -6.86
CA GLN A 113 13.24 2.53 -5.77
C GLN A 113 14.71 2.19 -5.45
N SER A 114 15.42 3.17 -4.87
CA SER A 114 16.78 3.01 -4.33
C SER A 114 16.88 3.69 -2.95
N VAL A 115 16.35 3.01 -1.94
CA VAL A 115 16.30 3.45 -0.53
C VAL A 115 16.99 2.45 0.39
N SER A 116 17.22 2.80 1.67
CA SER A 116 17.66 1.82 2.67
C SER A 116 16.60 0.74 2.91
N GLU A 117 17.05 -0.41 3.40
CA GLU A 117 16.25 -1.61 3.70
C GLU A 117 14.96 -1.31 4.47
N GLU A 118 15.01 -0.40 5.44
CA GLU A 118 13.87 -0.02 6.29
C GLU A 118 12.72 0.70 5.55
N TYR A 119 12.93 1.20 4.33
CA TYR A 119 11.91 1.89 3.53
C TYR A 119 11.44 1.10 2.31
N ILE A 120 12.00 -0.09 2.05
CA ILE A 120 11.71 -0.84 0.82
C ILE A 120 10.24 -1.24 0.71
N ASP A 121 9.57 -1.58 1.82
CA ASP A 121 8.17 -1.99 1.79
C ASP A 121 7.19 -0.81 1.77
N ARG A 122 7.67 0.43 1.95
CA ARG A 122 6.84 1.63 2.04
C ARG A 122 5.86 1.78 0.88
N PRO A 123 6.22 1.57 -0.41
CA PRO A 123 5.26 1.71 -1.50
C PRO A 123 4.11 0.68 -1.43
N ILE A 124 4.36 -0.52 -0.86
CA ILE A 124 3.32 -1.53 -0.63
C ILE A 124 2.36 -1.02 0.46
N LEU A 125 2.88 -0.47 1.54
CA LEU A 125 2.08 0.10 2.64
C LEU A 125 1.24 1.29 2.17
N GLU A 126 1.81 2.18 1.37
CA GLU A 126 1.11 3.35 0.84
C GLU A 126 0.01 3.00 -0.17
N ALA A 127 0.20 1.93 -0.94
CA ALA A 127 -0.84 1.41 -1.84
C ALA A 127 -1.96 0.69 -1.09
N GLY A 128 -1.65 0.12 0.07
CA GLY A 128 -2.57 -0.66 0.89
C GLY A 128 -3.10 -1.90 0.18
N TYR A 129 -4.30 -2.33 0.55
CA TYR A 129 -4.88 -3.62 0.13
C TYR A 129 -4.95 -3.81 -1.40
N GLN A 130 -5.08 -2.74 -2.20
CA GLN A 130 -5.27 -2.84 -3.65
C GLN A 130 -4.03 -3.31 -4.42
N ILE A 131 -2.84 -3.23 -3.83
CA ILE A 131 -1.60 -3.74 -4.46
C ILE A 131 -1.45 -5.26 -4.31
N GLY A 132 -2.18 -5.85 -3.36
CA GLY A 132 -2.08 -7.25 -2.99
C GLY A 132 -2.11 -8.24 -4.16
N PRO A 133 -3.04 -8.13 -5.15
CA PRO A 133 -3.04 -9.03 -6.30
C PRO A 133 -1.73 -9.01 -7.08
N ILE A 134 -1.17 -7.82 -7.34
CA ILE A 134 0.05 -7.64 -8.14
C ILE A 134 1.23 -8.24 -7.38
N VAL A 135 1.36 -7.91 -6.09
CA VAL A 135 2.45 -8.44 -5.26
C VAL A 135 2.35 -9.96 -5.14
N THR A 136 1.15 -10.50 -4.91
CA THR A 136 0.90 -11.95 -4.80
C THR A 136 1.31 -12.71 -6.07
N GLU A 137 1.04 -12.15 -7.25
CA GLU A 137 1.44 -12.75 -8.52
C GLU A 137 2.97 -12.77 -8.67
N ASN A 138 3.64 -11.68 -8.30
CA ASN A 138 5.08 -11.53 -8.51
C ASN A 138 5.92 -12.30 -7.48
N ILE A 139 5.47 -12.48 -6.23
CA ILE A 139 6.23 -13.27 -5.23
C ILE A 139 6.32 -14.77 -5.56
N ALA A 140 5.59 -15.24 -6.57
CA ALA A 140 5.76 -16.59 -7.10
C ALA A 140 7.07 -16.74 -7.90
N ASP A 141 7.62 -15.65 -8.43
CA ASP A 141 8.92 -15.63 -9.10
C ASP A 141 10.06 -15.64 -8.08
N LYS A 142 10.94 -16.64 -8.17
CA LYS A 142 12.08 -16.81 -7.25
C LYS A 142 13.15 -15.73 -7.42
N GLU A 143 13.23 -15.14 -8.60
CA GLU A 143 14.23 -14.10 -8.93
C GLU A 143 13.69 -12.69 -8.67
N MET A 144 12.50 -12.55 -8.07
CA MET A 144 11.89 -11.26 -7.80
C MET A 144 12.79 -10.37 -6.92
N LYS A 145 13.12 -9.19 -7.44
CA LYS A 145 13.80 -8.13 -6.67
C LYS A 145 12.95 -7.77 -5.45
N TYR A 146 13.58 -7.71 -4.28
CA TYR A 146 12.94 -7.39 -2.99
C TYR A 146 11.83 -8.37 -2.54
N ARG A 147 11.85 -9.63 -2.98
CA ARG A 147 10.81 -10.64 -2.67
C ARG A 147 10.45 -10.78 -1.19
N ARG A 148 11.44 -10.78 -0.29
CA ARG A 148 11.22 -10.79 1.18
C ARG A 148 10.35 -9.62 1.64
N TYR A 149 10.65 -8.40 1.17
CA TYR A 149 9.88 -7.20 1.50
C TYR A 149 8.49 -7.22 0.89
N ALA A 150 8.32 -7.86 -0.27
CA ALA A 150 7.01 -8.09 -0.85
C ALA A 150 6.16 -9.05 0.01
N ILE A 151 6.74 -10.13 0.52
CA ILE A 151 6.07 -11.07 1.44
C ILE A 151 5.71 -10.35 2.76
N GLY A 152 6.67 -9.68 3.40
CA GLY A 152 6.42 -8.90 4.62
C GLY A 152 5.44 -7.73 4.38
N GLY A 153 5.45 -7.14 3.19
CA GLY A 153 4.47 -6.13 2.79
C GLY A 153 3.05 -6.68 2.74
N LEU A 154 2.85 -7.87 2.13
CA LEU A 154 1.55 -8.57 2.11
C LEU A 154 1.04 -8.89 3.51
N GLU A 155 1.94 -9.27 4.41
CA GLU A 155 1.63 -9.45 5.83
C GLU A 155 1.14 -8.14 6.45
N LYS A 156 1.92 -7.06 6.35
CA LYS A 156 1.61 -5.76 6.97
C LYS A 156 0.29 -5.15 6.49
N ILE A 157 -0.06 -5.34 5.21
CA ILE A 157 -1.35 -4.90 4.67
C ILE A 157 -2.50 -5.89 4.91
N GLY A 158 -2.22 -7.05 5.52
CA GLY A 158 -3.21 -8.08 5.84
C GLY A 158 -3.86 -8.71 4.60
N TYR A 159 -3.12 -8.89 3.50
CA TYR A 159 -3.67 -9.39 2.25
C TYR A 159 -3.83 -10.93 2.24
N LYS A 160 -4.81 -11.41 3.00
CA LYS A 160 -5.17 -12.83 3.14
C LYS A 160 -5.35 -13.60 1.82
N PRO A 161 -5.80 -13.01 0.69
CA PRO A 161 -5.86 -13.73 -0.58
C PRO A 161 -4.51 -14.26 -1.08
N ALA A 162 -3.37 -13.80 -0.55
CA ALA A 162 -2.05 -14.36 -0.84
C ALA A 162 -1.79 -15.75 -0.23
N THR A 163 -2.67 -16.23 0.68
CA THR A 163 -2.49 -17.50 1.41
C THR A 163 -2.07 -18.67 0.53
N PRO A 164 -2.72 -18.96 -0.62
CA PRO A 164 -2.32 -20.10 -1.44
C PRO A 164 -0.90 -19.98 -2.01
N THR A 165 -0.46 -18.78 -2.37
CA THR A 165 0.90 -18.54 -2.88
C THR A 165 1.93 -18.67 -1.76
N LEU A 166 1.64 -18.12 -0.57
CA LEU A 166 2.53 -18.23 0.59
C LEU A 166 2.68 -19.67 1.07
N ILE A 167 1.61 -20.48 1.03
CA ILE A 167 1.68 -21.92 1.32
C ILE A 167 2.62 -22.63 0.34
N LYS A 168 2.55 -22.31 -0.96
CA LYS A 168 3.46 -22.88 -1.96
C LYS A 168 4.91 -22.53 -1.66
N ILE A 169 5.19 -21.28 -1.29
CA ILE A 169 6.54 -20.83 -0.90
C ILE A 169 7.02 -21.58 0.35
N LEU A 170 6.17 -21.67 1.39
CA LEU A 170 6.50 -22.38 2.63
C LEU A 170 6.88 -23.86 2.39
N LEU A 171 6.13 -24.55 1.53
CA LEU A 171 6.28 -25.98 1.29
C LEU A 171 7.32 -26.35 0.23
N ASP A 172 7.79 -25.39 -0.57
CA ASP A 172 8.79 -25.64 -1.60
C ASP A 172 10.18 -25.85 -0.99
N LYS A 173 10.67 -27.09 -1.03
CA LYS A 173 12.00 -27.49 -0.53
C LYS A 173 13.17 -26.91 -1.31
N SER A 174 12.93 -26.46 -2.54
CA SER A 174 13.93 -25.78 -3.37
C SER A 174 13.95 -24.27 -3.14
N GLU A 175 13.07 -23.75 -2.28
CA GLU A 175 13.04 -22.36 -1.87
C GLU A 175 14.08 -22.07 -0.79
N ILE A 176 14.60 -20.84 -0.78
CA ILE A 176 15.55 -20.41 0.24
C ILE A 176 14.85 -20.34 1.61
N ASP A 177 15.48 -20.92 2.66
CA ASP A 177 14.93 -21.00 4.03
C ASP A 177 14.36 -19.67 4.53
N VAL A 178 15.03 -18.57 4.20
CA VAL A 178 14.62 -17.21 4.56
C VAL A 178 13.24 -16.85 3.99
N PHE A 179 12.99 -17.10 2.70
CA PHE A 179 11.69 -16.81 2.09
C PHE A 179 10.59 -17.76 2.58
N ARG A 180 10.95 -19.01 2.89
CA ARG A 180 10.03 -19.95 3.53
C ARG A 180 9.64 -19.47 4.92
N ALA A 181 10.58 -18.93 5.69
CA ALA A 181 10.34 -18.34 7.01
C ALA A 181 9.51 -17.06 6.94
N ASP A 182 9.76 -16.17 5.96
CA ASP A 182 8.92 -14.98 5.72
C ASP A 182 7.47 -15.38 5.38
N ALA A 183 7.30 -16.44 4.57
CA ALA A 183 5.98 -16.97 4.25
C ALA A 183 5.29 -17.59 5.47
N TYR A 184 6.03 -18.32 6.31
CA TYR A 184 5.55 -18.85 7.58
C TYR A 184 5.06 -17.73 8.51
N GLU A 185 5.84 -16.65 8.64
CA GLU A 185 5.49 -15.48 9.44
C GLU A 185 4.20 -14.83 8.91
N ALA A 186 4.13 -14.56 7.60
CA ALA A 186 2.96 -13.96 6.98
C ALA A 186 1.68 -14.81 7.17
N LEU A 187 1.78 -16.13 7.01
CA LEU A 187 0.67 -17.06 7.23
C LEU A 187 0.24 -17.09 8.70
N THR A 188 1.18 -16.96 9.62
CA THR A 188 0.90 -16.87 11.07
C THR A 188 0.12 -15.60 11.38
N ALA A 189 0.55 -14.46 10.84
CA ALA A 189 -0.13 -13.18 11.03
C ALA A 189 -1.55 -13.13 10.42
N PHE A 190 -1.80 -13.87 9.33
CA PHE A 190 -3.13 -13.93 8.73
C PHE A 190 -4.18 -14.64 9.61
N ASP A 191 -3.73 -15.56 10.47
CA ASP A 191 -4.50 -16.25 11.51
C ASP A 191 -5.91 -16.70 11.06
N THR A 192 -5.98 -17.43 9.95
CA THR A 192 -7.22 -18.09 9.49
C THR A 192 -7.24 -19.55 9.92
N ASP A 193 -8.42 -20.18 9.91
CA ASP A 193 -8.52 -21.62 10.18
C ASP A 193 -7.63 -22.46 9.24
N GLU A 194 -7.55 -22.04 7.98
CA GLU A 194 -6.70 -22.67 6.97
C GLU A 194 -5.21 -22.50 7.31
N THR A 195 -4.75 -21.28 7.60
CA THR A 195 -3.33 -21.05 7.91
C THR A 195 -2.93 -21.76 9.20
N ARG A 196 -3.75 -21.72 10.25
CA ARG A 196 -3.50 -22.45 11.50
C ARG A 196 -3.33 -23.95 11.27
N LYS A 197 -4.22 -24.56 10.46
CA LYS A 197 -4.14 -25.98 10.13
C LYS A 197 -2.85 -26.31 9.40
N ILE A 198 -2.52 -25.58 8.34
CA ILE A 198 -1.32 -25.81 7.53
C ILE A 198 -0.04 -25.61 8.36
N LEU A 199 0.04 -24.57 9.18
CA LEU A 199 1.19 -24.32 10.04
C LEU A 199 1.37 -25.41 11.09
N THR A 200 0.27 -25.91 11.67
CA THR A 200 0.32 -27.03 12.63
C THR A 200 0.81 -28.31 11.95
N GLU A 201 0.29 -28.63 10.76
CA GLU A 201 0.73 -29.77 9.98
C GLU A 201 2.21 -29.64 9.59
N PHE A 202 2.64 -28.47 9.12
CA PHE A 202 4.03 -28.18 8.78
C PHE A 202 4.97 -28.36 9.97
N LYS A 203 4.63 -27.84 11.16
CA LYS A 203 5.40 -28.03 12.38
C LYS A 203 5.52 -29.50 12.78
N ASN A 204 4.41 -30.23 12.72
CA ASN A 204 4.38 -31.65 13.10
C ASN A 204 5.18 -32.52 12.13
N GLN A 205 5.20 -32.15 10.84
CA GLN A 205 5.91 -32.85 9.79
C GLN A 205 7.35 -32.39 9.61
N ALA A 206 7.80 -31.34 10.31
CA ALA A 206 9.16 -30.82 10.27
C ALA A 206 10.15 -31.82 10.92
N THR A 207 10.42 -32.93 10.23
CA THR A 207 11.33 -33.98 10.69
C THR A 207 12.76 -33.72 10.25
N ASP A 208 12.94 -33.12 9.07
CA ASP A 208 14.25 -32.75 8.54
C ASP A 208 14.81 -31.46 9.17
N SER A 209 16.13 -31.26 9.09
CA SER A 209 16.80 -30.11 9.70
C SER A 209 16.43 -28.78 9.04
N LEU A 210 15.97 -28.80 7.79
CA LEU A 210 15.64 -27.59 7.03
C LEU A 210 14.28 -27.02 7.48
N ASP A 211 13.25 -27.85 7.58
CA ASP A 211 11.93 -27.39 8.03
C ASP A 211 11.97 -26.91 9.49
N LYS A 212 12.71 -27.60 10.36
CA LYS A 212 12.93 -27.12 11.73
C LYS A 212 13.60 -25.75 11.77
N LYS A 213 14.55 -25.51 10.87
CA LYS A 213 15.21 -24.21 10.73
C LYS A 213 14.23 -23.15 10.23
N VAL A 214 13.36 -23.48 9.26
CA VAL A 214 12.32 -22.56 8.77
C VAL A 214 11.35 -22.18 9.89
N VAL A 215 10.87 -23.14 10.68
CA VAL A 215 10.00 -22.87 11.83
C VAL A 215 10.71 -21.97 12.84
N GLY A 216 11.95 -22.31 13.22
CA GLY A 216 12.71 -21.52 14.19
C GLY A 216 13.01 -20.09 13.72
N LEU A 217 13.32 -19.90 12.43
CA LEU A 217 13.50 -18.57 11.84
C LEU A 217 12.19 -17.77 11.83
N GLY A 218 11.08 -18.40 11.43
CA GLY A 218 9.78 -17.75 11.40
C GLY A 218 9.30 -17.32 12.79
N GLU A 219 9.45 -18.20 13.79
CA GLU A 219 9.16 -17.86 15.20
C GLU A 219 10.07 -16.74 15.71
N TYR A 220 11.36 -16.76 15.37
CA TYR A 220 12.28 -15.68 15.70
C TYR A 220 11.86 -14.33 15.08
N PHE A 221 11.42 -14.29 13.82
CA PHE A 221 10.95 -13.04 13.20
C PHE A 221 9.69 -12.50 13.89
N ILE A 222 8.75 -13.37 14.22
CA ILE A 222 7.52 -13.01 14.95
C ILE A 222 7.86 -12.41 16.32
N ASP A 223 8.80 -13.00 17.06
CA ASP A 223 9.14 -12.59 18.42
C ASP A 223 9.97 -11.29 18.47
N ASN A 224 10.63 -10.90 17.38
CA ASN A 224 11.58 -9.77 17.32
C ASN A 224 11.07 -8.58 16.48
N LYS A 225 9.75 -8.49 16.30
CA LYS A 225 9.08 -7.32 15.69
C LYS A 225 8.88 -6.17 16.68
#